data_AF-A0A3C0FW26-F1
#
_entry.id   AF-A0A3C0FW26-F1
#
_cell.length_a   1.000
_cell.length_b   1.000
_cell.length_c   1.000
_cell.angle_alpha   90.00
_cell.angle_beta   90.00
_cell.angle_gamma   90.00
#
_symmetry.space_group_name_H-M   'P 1'
#
loop_
_entity.id
_entity.type
_entity.pdbx_description
1 polymer ?
#
loop_
_entity_poly.entity_id
_entity_poly.type
_entity_poly.pdbx_seq_one_letter_code
_entity_poly.pdbx_strand_id
1 'polypeptide(L)'
;SGWAVGPEELCTKVLPISETILFGNQPFIADATEVALRGNFDTAARMCKSYAARVDMIETELAGCDVLKPGKVSGGMFAMIDVGATGMNGEEFAWGLLDDQNVAVMPGASFGENAKNLIRVALTVPDEELREAIKRIRAFAVSAAAKVT
;
A
#
# COMPACT_ATOMS: atom_id res chain seq x y z
N SER A 1 -18.00 -0.46 -6.39
CA SER A 1 -18.82 0.76 -6.19
C SER A 1 -17.91 1.94 -6.00
N GLY A 2 -18.26 3.09 -6.58
CA GLY A 2 -17.58 4.36 -6.41
C GLY A 2 -18.46 5.48 -6.94
N TRP A 3 -18.26 6.70 -6.48
CA TRP A 3 -19.00 7.87 -6.93
C TRP A 3 -18.07 9.08 -7.05
N ALA A 4 -18.45 10.03 -7.89
CA ALA A 4 -17.78 11.33 -8.00
C ALA A 4 -18.74 12.42 -7.52
N VAL A 5 -18.24 13.37 -6.73
CA VAL A 5 -18.97 14.57 -6.31
C VAL A 5 -18.17 15.78 -6.77
N GLY A 6 -18.79 16.69 -7.51
CA GLY A 6 -18.12 17.84 -8.09
C GLY A 6 -19.10 18.79 -8.78
N PRO A 7 -18.58 19.75 -9.57
CA PRO A 7 -19.42 20.68 -10.35
C PRO A 7 -20.39 19.93 -11.27
N GLU A 8 -21.63 20.42 -11.36
CA GLU A 8 -22.70 19.82 -12.17
C GLU A 8 -22.27 19.60 -13.63
N GLU A 9 -21.61 20.59 -14.21
CA GLU A 9 -21.11 20.52 -15.58
C GLU A 9 -20.12 19.35 -15.78
N LEU A 10 -19.23 19.13 -14.80
CA LEU A 10 -18.27 18.04 -14.83
C LEU A 10 -18.98 16.68 -14.73
N CYS A 11 -19.89 16.54 -13.77
CA CYS A 11 -20.66 15.30 -13.57
C CYS A 11 -21.48 14.94 -14.81
N THR A 12 -22.12 15.93 -15.44
CA THR A 12 -22.90 15.77 -16.68
C THR A 12 -22.03 15.26 -17.83
N LYS A 13 -20.81 15.80 -17.96
CA LYS A 13 -19.88 15.42 -19.03
C LYS A 13 -19.22 14.05 -18.80
N VAL A 14 -18.97 13.66 -17.54
CA VAL A 14 -18.36 12.37 -17.19
C VAL A 14 -19.32 11.20 -17.32
N LEU A 15 -20.62 11.41 -17.09
CA LEU A 15 -21.62 10.35 -17.12
C LEU A 15 -21.60 9.46 -18.39
N PRO A 16 -21.69 10.01 -19.62
CA PRO A 16 -21.69 9.18 -20.83
C PRO A 16 -20.37 8.42 -21.05
N ILE A 17 -19.24 8.98 -20.60
CA ILE A 17 -17.93 8.29 -20.65
C ILE A 17 -17.95 7.07 -19.71
N SER A 18 -18.44 7.25 -18.48
CA SER A 18 -18.57 6.17 -17.51
C SER A 18 -19.48 5.04 -18.02
N GLU A 19 -20.64 5.39 -18.59
CA GLU A 19 -21.58 4.43 -19.16
C GLU A 19 -20.97 3.64 -20.34
N THR A 20 -20.18 4.30 -21.18
CA THR A 20 -19.53 3.65 -22.33
C THR A 20 -18.41 2.69 -21.90
N ILE A 21 -17.61 3.06 -20.89
CA ILE A 21 -16.46 2.25 -20.44
C ILE A 21 -16.92 1.09 -19.54
N LEU A 22 -17.90 1.34 -18.66
CA LEU A 22 -18.26 0.42 -17.58
C LEU A 22 -19.59 -0.29 -17.81
N PHE A 23 -20.37 0.12 -18.83
CA PHE A 23 -21.75 -0.33 -19.06
C PHE A 23 -22.69 -0.03 -17.88
N GLY A 24 -22.41 1.07 -17.17
CA GLY A 24 -23.15 1.51 -16.00
C GLY A 24 -22.72 0.82 -14.70
N ASN A 25 -23.36 1.20 -13.60
CA ASN A 25 -23.13 0.59 -12.28
C ASN A 25 -24.05 -0.63 -12.10
N GLN A 26 -23.52 -1.71 -11.55
CA GLN A 26 -24.32 -2.90 -11.24
C GLN A 26 -25.30 -2.61 -10.10
N PRO A 27 -26.63 -2.76 -10.30
CA PRO A 27 -27.63 -2.38 -9.30
C PRO A 27 -27.42 -3.05 -7.93
N PHE A 28 -27.10 -4.35 -7.90
CA PHE A 28 -26.87 -5.07 -6.65
C PHE A 28 -25.65 -4.57 -5.86
N ILE A 29 -24.65 -3.99 -6.53
CA ILE A 29 -23.50 -3.34 -5.88
C ILE A 29 -23.92 -1.96 -5.34
N ALA A 30 -24.82 -1.26 -6.04
CA ALA A 30 -25.41 -0.01 -5.57
C ALA A 30 -26.19 -0.22 -4.26
N ASP A 31 -27.04 -1.25 -4.21
CA ASP A 31 -27.81 -1.63 -3.03
C ASP A 31 -26.90 -1.97 -1.84
N ALA A 32 -25.84 -2.75 -2.07
CA ALA A 32 -24.84 -3.06 -1.04
C ALA A 32 -24.11 -1.79 -0.53
N THR A 33 -23.89 -0.81 -1.42
CA THR A 33 -23.27 0.47 -1.06
C THR A 33 -24.23 1.32 -0.22
N GLU A 34 -25.52 1.34 -0.57
CA GLU A 34 -26.53 2.03 0.22
C GLU A 34 -26.58 1.48 1.65
N VAL A 35 -26.62 0.14 1.79
CA VAL A 35 -26.58 -0.52 3.10
C VAL A 35 -25.32 -0.11 3.86
N ALA A 36 -24.15 -0.16 3.22
CA ALA A 36 -22.88 0.21 3.85
C ALA A 36 -22.83 1.68 4.32
N LEU A 37 -23.46 2.60 3.59
CA LEU A 37 -23.47 4.04 3.91
C LEU A 37 -24.53 4.42 4.95
N ARG A 38 -25.71 3.78 4.92
CA ARG A 38 -26.81 4.08 5.85
C ARG A 38 -26.72 3.28 7.14
N GLY A 39 -26.09 2.10 7.10
CA GLY A 39 -25.93 1.24 8.26
C GLY A 39 -24.94 1.80 9.27
N ASN A 40 -25.12 1.45 10.54
CA ASN A 40 -24.17 1.76 11.59
C ASN A 40 -23.22 0.57 11.79
N PHE A 41 -22.07 0.61 11.09
CA PHE A 41 -21.04 -0.41 11.18
C PHE A 41 -19.75 0.16 11.78
N ASP A 42 -19.08 -0.62 12.61
CA ASP A 42 -17.78 -0.29 13.18
C ASP A 42 -16.60 -0.72 12.27
N THR A 43 -16.88 -1.23 11.08
CA THR A 43 -15.88 -1.82 10.16
C THR A 43 -14.74 -0.85 9.85
N ALA A 44 -15.04 0.40 9.48
CA ALA A 44 -14.02 1.39 9.19
C ALA A 44 -13.15 1.70 10.42
N ALA A 45 -13.76 1.85 11.61
CA ALA A 45 -13.04 2.11 12.85
C ALA A 45 -12.11 0.94 13.22
N ARG A 46 -12.58 -0.30 13.08
CA ARG A 46 -11.75 -1.50 13.28
C ARG A 46 -10.60 -1.56 12.29
N MET A 47 -10.85 -1.32 11.01
CA MET A 47 -9.82 -1.32 9.97
C MET A 47 -8.76 -0.24 10.23
N CYS A 48 -9.17 0.99 10.57
CA CYS A 48 -8.24 2.06 10.93
C CYS A 48 -7.36 1.67 12.13
N LYS A 49 -7.95 1.08 13.18
CA LYS A 49 -7.19 0.61 14.35
C LYS A 49 -6.18 -0.47 13.98
N SER A 50 -6.59 -1.45 13.17
CA SER A 50 -5.70 -2.51 12.70
C SER A 50 -4.56 -1.98 11.83
N TYR A 51 -4.84 -1.05 10.90
CA TYR A 51 -3.80 -0.48 10.05
C TYR A 51 -2.83 0.40 10.82
N ALA A 52 -3.30 1.18 11.80
CA ALA A 52 -2.43 1.95 12.69
C ALA A 52 -1.48 1.02 13.47
N ALA A 53 -2.01 -0.04 14.09
CA ALA A 53 -1.19 -1.01 14.81
C ALA A 53 -0.13 -1.71 13.91
N ARG A 54 -0.45 -1.90 12.62
CA ARG A 54 0.49 -2.45 11.63
C ARG A 54 1.57 -1.46 11.21
N VAL A 55 1.26 -0.16 11.17
CA VAL A 55 2.29 0.89 11.00
C VAL A 55 3.25 0.85 12.19
N ASP A 56 2.73 0.84 13.43
CA ASP A 56 3.55 0.76 14.65
C ASP A 56 4.43 -0.50 14.66
N MET A 57 3.89 -1.62 14.19
CA MET A 57 4.63 -2.88 14.03
C MET A 57 5.80 -2.73 13.06
N ILE A 58 5.58 -2.13 11.88
CA ILE A 58 6.66 -1.89 10.90
C ILE A 58 7.74 -1.00 11.52
N GLU A 59 7.36 0.09 12.17
CA GLU A 59 8.31 1.00 12.84
C GLU A 59 9.12 0.28 13.92
N THR A 60 8.47 -0.59 14.70
CA THR A 60 9.13 -1.38 15.76
C THR A 60 10.10 -2.40 15.17
N GLU A 61 9.70 -3.18 14.17
CA GLU A 61 10.54 -4.23 13.56
C GLU A 61 11.72 -3.64 12.76
N LEU A 62 11.57 -2.42 12.25
CA LEU A 62 12.64 -1.68 11.55
C LEU A 62 13.45 -0.75 12.47
N ALA A 63 13.12 -0.68 13.76
CA ALA A 63 13.88 0.13 14.71
C ALA A 63 15.36 -0.30 14.73
N GLY A 64 16.25 0.70 14.64
CA GLY A 64 17.70 0.51 14.58
C GLY A 64 18.21 -0.09 13.27
N CYS A 65 17.40 -0.10 12.20
CA CYS A 65 17.87 -0.45 10.85
C CYS A 65 18.32 0.81 10.11
N ASP A 66 19.61 0.90 9.77
CA ASP A 66 20.16 2.08 9.08
C ASP A 66 19.91 2.07 7.56
N VAL A 67 19.55 0.89 7.01
CA VAL A 67 19.43 0.65 5.57
C VAL A 67 18.00 0.72 5.04
N LEU A 68 16.99 0.68 5.92
CA LEU A 68 15.57 0.81 5.58
C LEU A 68 14.96 1.96 6.36
N LYS A 69 14.26 2.87 5.66
CA LYS A 69 13.60 4.00 6.30
C LYS A 69 12.10 3.99 5.99
N PRO A 70 11.24 3.60 6.95
CA PRO A 70 9.80 3.73 6.76
C PRO A 70 9.40 5.20 6.69
N GLY A 71 8.57 5.55 5.71
CA GLY A 71 7.97 6.87 5.58
C GLY A 71 6.82 7.08 6.56
N LYS A 72 6.52 8.33 6.89
CA LYS A 72 5.40 8.68 7.77
C LYS A 72 4.06 8.29 7.13
N VAL A 73 3.27 7.49 7.83
CA VAL A 73 1.92 7.11 7.40
C VAL A 73 0.88 7.88 8.22
N SER A 74 0.16 8.81 7.58
CA SER A 74 -0.93 9.57 8.21
C SER A 74 -2.33 9.01 7.89
N GLY A 75 -2.41 8.02 7.01
CA GLY A 75 -3.66 7.37 6.62
C GLY A 75 -3.48 6.45 5.42
N GLY A 76 -4.53 5.68 5.12
CA GLY A 76 -4.54 4.71 4.03
C GLY A 76 -4.21 3.29 4.49
N MET A 77 -3.85 2.44 3.53
CA MET A 77 -3.65 1.00 3.70
C MET A 77 -2.28 0.51 3.23
N PHE A 78 -1.34 1.45 3.05
CA PHE A 78 0.00 1.18 2.55
C PHE A 78 1.06 1.94 3.35
N ALA A 79 2.23 1.33 3.51
CA ALA A 79 3.44 1.98 3.99
C ALA A 79 4.46 2.07 2.85
N MET A 80 5.14 3.20 2.74
CA MET A 80 6.27 3.39 1.82
C MET A 80 7.57 3.21 2.61
N ILE A 81 8.51 2.43 2.10
CA ILE A 81 9.81 2.20 2.73
C ILE A 81 10.90 2.56 1.74
N ASP A 82 11.81 3.44 2.13
CA ASP A 82 13.00 3.77 1.35
C ASP A 82 14.06 2.67 1.51
N VAL A 83 14.52 2.15 0.38
CA VAL A 83 15.52 1.09 0.26
C VAL A 83 16.83 1.59 -0.34
N GLY A 84 16.96 2.88 -0.65
CA GLY A 84 18.10 3.42 -1.40
C GLY A 84 19.46 3.26 -0.70
N ALA A 85 19.47 3.14 0.62
CA ALA A 85 20.69 2.86 1.39
C ALA A 85 21.23 1.43 1.20
N THR A 86 20.49 0.56 0.50
CA THR A 86 20.97 -0.78 0.10
C THR A 86 21.81 -0.77 -1.17
N GLY A 87 21.87 0.38 -1.89
CA GLY A 87 22.51 0.49 -3.20
C GLY A 87 21.63 0.04 -4.37
N MET A 88 20.42 -0.47 -4.11
CA MET A 88 19.43 -0.85 -5.11
C MET A 88 18.35 0.21 -5.27
N ASN A 89 17.74 0.28 -6.46
CA ASN A 89 16.46 0.95 -6.62
C ASN A 89 15.29 0.05 -6.15
N GLY A 90 14.08 0.62 -6.05
CA GLY A 90 12.91 -0.08 -5.54
C GLY A 90 12.42 -1.23 -6.42
N GLU A 91 12.70 -1.22 -7.72
CA GLU A 91 12.35 -2.32 -8.63
C GLU A 91 13.31 -3.49 -8.46
N GLU A 92 14.62 -3.24 -8.49
CA GLU A 92 15.65 -4.25 -8.22
C GLU A 92 15.44 -4.91 -6.86
N PHE A 93 15.15 -4.11 -5.84
CA PHE A 93 14.89 -4.59 -4.50
C PHE A 93 13.61 -5.44 -4.41
N ALA A 94 12.53 -5.04 -5.10
CA ALA A 94 11.28 -5.80 -5.11
C ALA A 94 11.43 -7.16 -5.80
N TRP A 95 12.13 -7.23 -6.92
CA TRP A 95 12.41 -8.49 -7.61
C TRP A 95 13.34 -9.39 -6.78
N GLY A 96 14.40 -8.84 -6.20
CA GLY A 96 15.29 -9.60 -5.32
C GLY A 96 14.58 -10.16 -4.09
N LEU A 97 13.66 -9.42 -3.47
CA LEU A 97 12.82 -9.94 -2.38
C LEU A 97 11.90 -11.08 -2.82
N LEU A 98 11.34 -10.98 -4.02
CA LEU A 98 10.46 -12.02 -4.54
C LEU A 98 11.25 -13.32 -4.77
N ASP A 99 12.40 -13.21 -5.44
CA ASP A 99 13.21 -14.37 -5.83
C ASP A 99 13.90 -15.02 -4.62
N ASP A 100 14.52 -14.21 -3.74
CA ASP A 100 15.36 -14.73 -2.66
C ASP A 100 14.58 -14.98 -1.36
N GLN A 101 13.50 -14.22 -1.12
CA GLN A 101 12.77 -14.24 0.17
C GLN A 101 11.30 -14.67 0.03
N ASN A 102 10.80 -14.88 -1.20
CA ASN A 102 9.39 -15.13 -1.49
C ASN A 102 8.47 -14.05 -0.91
N VAL A 103 8.91 -12.78 -0.93
CA VAL A 103 8.13 -11.63 -0.47
C VAL A 103 7.83 -10.70 -1.64
N ALA A 104 6.56 -10.58 -2.01
CA ALA A 104 6.12 -9.66 -3.04
C ALA A 104 5.80 -8.27 -2.46
N VAL A 105 6.46 -7.24 -2.99
CA VAL A 105 6.17 -5.82 -2.70
C VAL A 105 5.98 -5.06 -4.02
N MET A 106 5.37 -3.87 -3.96
CA MET A 106 5.18 -3.05 -5.16
C MET A 106 6.32 -2.03 -5.31
N PRO A 107 7.04 -1.98 -6.44
CA PRO A 107 8.04 -0.94 -6.70
C PRO A 107 7.42 0.46 -6.67
N GLY A 108 8.09 1.39 -5.99
CA GLY A 108 7.66 2.78 -5.85
C GLY A 108 7.62 3.55 -7.17
N ALA A 109 8.44 3.17 -8.16
CA ALA A 109 8.44 3.76 -9.50
C ALA A 109 7.06 3.70 -10.19
N SER A 110 6.19 2.75 -9.81
CA SER A 110 4.80 2.67 -10.26
C SER A 110 3.95 3.90 -9.87
N PHE A 111 4.42 4.71 -8.91
CA PHE A 111 3.79 5.95 -8.43
C PHE A 111 4.53 7.20 -8.91
N GLY A 112 5.51 7.05 -9.80
CA GLY A 112 6.30 8.12 -10.39
C GLY A 112 7.78 8.10 -10.00
N GLU A 113 8.59 8.78 -10.80
CA GLU A 113 10.07 8.79 -10.71
C GLU A 113 10.61 9.19 -9.33
N ASN A 114 9.91 10.08 -8.63
CA ASN A 114 10.33 10.53 -7.29
C ASN A 114 10.27 9.41 -6.23
N ALA A 115 9.58 8.31 -6.52
CA ALA A 115 9.46 7.14 -5.65
C ALA A 115 10.34 5.96 -6.11
N LYS A 116 11.29 6.17 -7.02
CA LYS A 116 12.14 5.12 -7.59
C LYS A 116 12.91 4.27 -6.56
N ASN A 117 13.25 4.84 -5.40
CA ASN A 117 13.97 4.15 -4.33
C ASN A 117 13.04 3.64 -3.22
N LEU A 118 11.72 3.71 -3.43
CA LEU A 118 10.74 3.28 -2.46
C LEU A 118 10.16 1.92 -2.87
N ILE A 119 9.72 1.16 -1.88
CA ILE A 119 8.78 0.07 -2.06
C ILE A 119 7.49 0.37 -1.30
N ARG A 120 6.36 -0.15 -1.78
CA ARG A 120 5.05 -0.04 -1.14
C ARG A 120 4.64 -1.38 -0.54
N VAL A 121 4.45 -1.40 0.77
CA VAL A 121 4.00 -2.55 1.56
C VAL A 121 2.52 -2.40 1.90
N ALA A 122 1.73 -3.45 1.69
CA ALA A 122 0.32 -3.47 2.03
C ALA A 122 0.10 -3.74 3.53
N LEU A 123 -0.73 -2.93 4.18
CA LEU A 123 -1.14 -3.10 5.57
C LEU A 123 -2.37 -4.01 5.71
N THR A 124 -2.80 -4.65 4.64
CA THR A 124 -4.07 -5.39 4.55
C THR A 124 -3.94 -6.90 4.73
N VAL A 125 -2.74 -7.39 4.98
CA VAL A 125 -2.48 -8.81 5.26
C VAL A 125 -2.60 -9.10 6.77
N PRO A 126 -2.71 -10.38 7.18
CA PRO A 126 -2.68 -10.76 8.59
C PRO A 126 -1.42 -10.29 9.32
N ASP A 127 -1.55 -10.03 10.62
CA ASP A 127 -0.50 -9.40 11.44
C ASP A 127 0.80 -10.23 11.46
N GLU A 128 0.69 -11.55 11.59
CA GLU A 128 1.84 -12.46 11.62
C GLU A 128 2.54 -12.56 10.25
N GLU A 129 1.77 -12.55 9.16
CA GLU A 129 2.33 -12.54 7.80
C GLU A 129 3.06 -11.23 7.53
N LEU A 130 2.50 -10.09 7.95
CA LEU A 130 3.17 -8.80 7.83
C LEU A 130 4.47 -8.79 8.64
N ARG A 131 4.43 -9.24 9.90
CA ARG A 131 5.61 -9.27 10.78
C ARG A 131 6.73 -10.10 10.18
N GLU A 132 6.41 -11.29 9.69
CA GLU A 132 7.37 -12.18 9.03
C GLU A 132 7.93 -11.55 7.75
N ALA A 133 7.08 -10.94 6.93
CA ALA A 133 7.51 -10.24 5.72
C ALA A 133 8.49 -9.09 6.03
N ILE A 134 8.21 -8.26 7.05
CA ILE A 134 9.11 -7.16 7.45
C ILE A 134 10.46 -7.68 7.94
N LYS A 135 10.48 -8.78 8.70
CA LYS A 135 11.74 -9.42 9.14
C LYS A 135 12.58 -9.89 7.95
N ARG A 136 11.96 -10.52 6.96
CA ARG A 136 12.65 -10.94 5.72
C ARG A 136 13.14 -9.75 4.91
N ILE A 137 12.33 -8.70 4.79
CA ILE A 137 12.70 -7.45 4.13
C ILE A 137 13.95 -6.84 4.79
N ARG A 138 13.96 -6.76 6.12
CA ARG A 138 15.12 -6.29 6.90
C ARG A 138 16.36 -7.15 6.68
N ALA A 139 16.22 -8.47 6.74
CA ALA A 139 17.34 -9.40 6.56
C ALA A 139 17.96 -9.27 5.15
N PHE A 140 17.12 -9.19 4.12
CA PHE A 140 17.54 -8.99 2.74
C PHE A 140 18.27 -7.64 2.56
N ALA A 141 17.70 -6.55 3.08
CA ALA A 141 18.30 -5.22 2.99
C ALA A 141 19.70 -5.16 3.63
N VAL A 142 19.86 -5.74 4.82
CA VAL A 142 21.16 -5.81 5.51
C VAL A 142 22.16 -6.64 4.72
N SER A 143 21.74 -7.79 4.18
CA SER A 143 22.61 -8.63 3.35
C SER A 143 23.00 -7.94 2.04
N ALA A 144 22.12 -7.15 1.43
CA ALA A 144 22.39 -6.41 0.20
C ALA A 144 23.42 -5.30 0.45
N ALA A 145 23.22 -4.49 1.50
CA ALA A 145 24.11 -3.38 1.84
C ALA A 145 25.54 -3.85 2.18
N ALA A 146 25.68 -5.01 2.84
CA ALA A 146 26.99 -5.59 3.16
C ALA A 146 27.82 -6.00 1.93
N LYS A 147 27.20 -6.18 0.75
CA LYS A 147 27.91 -6.51 -0.51
C LYS A 147 28.42 -5.27 -1.24
N VAL A 148 27.97 -4.08 -0.84
CA VAL A 148 28.32 -2.80 -1.46
C VAL A 148 29.50 -2.11 -0.73
N THR A 149 29.86 -2.61 0.46
CA THR A 149 31.01 -2.15 1.27
C THR A 149 32.23 -3.03 1.01
#